data_AF-A0A925PJM2-F1
#
_entry.id   AF-A0A925PJM2-F1
#
_cell.length_a   1.000
_cell.length_b   1.000
_cell.length_c   1.000
_cell.angle_alpha   90.00
_cell.angle_beta   90.00
_cell.angle_gamma   90.00
#
_symmetry.space_group_name_H-M   'P 1'
#
loop_
_entity.id
_entity.type
_entity.pdbx_description
1 polymer ?
#
loop_
_entity_poly.entity_id
_entity_poly.type
_entity_poly.pdbx_seq_one_letter_code
_entity_poly.pdbx_strand_id
1 'polypeptide(L)' 'MNTFYDVLIIGGGPAGLSTAYLCHKHGLSYLVLESGKAIFQGIANTYPEGKLVYA' A
#
# COMPACT_ATOMS: atom_id res chain seq x y z
N MET A 1 -18.16 9.61 16.24
CA MET A 1 -18.34 10.05 14.85
C MET A 1 -17.79 8.97 13.95
N ASN A 2 -18.54 8.53 12.92
CA ASN A 2 -18.03 7.55 11.96
C ASN A 2 -17.36 8.26 10.79
N THR A 3 -16.15 7.82 10.45
CA THR A 3 -15.46 8.23 9.23
C THR A 3 -15.73 7.18 8.16
N PHE A 4 -16.29 7.58 7.02
CA PHE A 4 -16.51 6.71 5.87
C PHE A 4 -15.44 6.98 4.81
N TYR A 5 -14.96 5.91 4.19
CA TYR A 5 -14.04 5.95 3.05
C TYR A 5 -14.69 5.20 1.89
N ASP A 6 -14.42 5.62 0.66
CA ASP A 6 -14.88 4.91 -0.54
C ASP A 6 -14.17 3.56 -0.69
N VAL A 7 -12.90 3.49 -0.30
CA VAL A 7 -12.06 2.29 -0.44
C VAL A 7 -11.25 2.02 0.83
N LEU A 8 -11.32 0.78 1.32
CA LEU A 8 -10.42 0.26 2.35
C LEU A 8 -9.39 -0.69 1.71
N ILE A 9 -8.11 -0.41 1.91
CA ILE A 9 -6.99 -1.16 1.32
C ILE A 9 -6.25 -1.87 2.45
N ILE A 10 -6.13 -3.20 2.36
CA ILE A 10 -5.41 -4.02 3.34
C ILE A 10 -4.09 -4.50 2.72
N GLY A 11 -2.97 -4.03 3.28
CA GLY A 11 -1.60 -4.28 2.83
C GLY A 11 -0.95 -3.06 2.16
N GLY A 12 0.23 -2.69 2.63
CA GLY A 12 1.10 -1.60 2.16
C GLY A 12 2.25 -2.08 1.27
N GLY A 13 2.04 -3.17 0.53
CA GLY A 13 2.94 -3.62 -0.53
C GLY A 13 2.69 -2.90 -1.88
N PRO A 14 3.32 -3.36 -2.98
CA PRO A 14 3.18 -2.73 -4.29
C PRO A 14 1.73 -2.60 -4.74
N ALA A 15 0.95 -3.69 -4.67
CA ALA A 15 -0.45 -3.68 -5.09
C ALA A 15 -1.29 -2.69 -4.26
N GLY A 16 -1.07 -2.64 -2.95
CA GLY A 16 -1.80 -1.74 -2.05
C GLY A 16 -1.49 -0.27 -2.32
N LEU A 17 -0.22 0.09 -2.49
CA LEU A 17 0.16 1.47 -2.79
C LEU A 17 -0.19 1.88 -4.23
N SER A 18 -0.12 0.98 -5.20
CA SER A 18 -0.64 1.25 -6.55
C SER A 18 -2.14 1.51 -6.53
N THR A 19 -2.90 0.78 -5.71
CA THR A 19 -4.34 1.02 -5.52
C THR A 19 -4.58 2.38 -4.89
N ALA A 20 -3.87 2.71 -3.81
CA ALA A 20 -3.95 4.02 -3.14
C ALA A 20 -3.66 5.18 -4.10
N TYR A 21 -2.61 5.04 -4.93
CA TYR A 21 -2.26 6.02 -5.96
C TYR A 21 -3.40 6.22 -6.98
N LEU A 22 -4.02 5.12 -7.44
CA LEU A 22 -5.16 5.21 -8.36
C LEU A 22 -6.38 5.83 -7.69
N CYS A 23 -6.70 5.46 -6.44
CA CYS A 23 -7.77 6.09 -5.67
C CYS A 23 -7.55 7.61 -5.58
N HIS A 24 -6.33 8.05 -5.25
CA HIS A 24 -5.97 9.46 -5.23
C HIS A 24 -6.18 10.14 -6.58
N LYS A 25 -5.70 9.52 -7.67
CA LYS A 25 -5.84 10.05 -9.04
C LYS A 25 -7.31 10.17 -9.48
N HIS A 26 -8.18 9.31 -8.97
CA HIS A 26 -9.62 9.31 -9.25
C HIS A 26 -10.45 10.10 -8.23
N GLY A 27 -9.82 10.77 -7.25
CA GLY A 27 -10.53 11.59 -6.26
C GLY A 27 -11.35 10.79 -5.25
N LEU A 28 -11.04 9.50 -5.07
CA LEU A 28 -11.69 8.64 -4.08
C LEU A 28 -11.01 8.82 -2.72
N SER A 29 -11.82 8.83 -1.66
CA SER A 29 -11.30 8.75 -0.28
C SER A 29 -10.91 7.31 0.04
N TYR A 30 -9.76 7.13 0.68
CA TYR A 30 -9.26 5.78 0.98
C TYR A 30 -8.45 5.73 2.28
N LEU A 31 -8.38 4.52 2.84
CA LEU A 31 -7.53 4.18 3.98
C LEU A 31 -6.69 2.95 3.64
N VAL A 32 -5.38 3.05 3.85
CA VAL A 32 -4.45 1.90 3.74
C VAL A 32 -4.09 1.43 5.15
N LEU A 33 -4.26 0.13 5.40
CA LEU A 33 -3.82 -0.52 6.64
C LEU A 33 -2.68 -1.49 6.33
N GLU A 34 -1.56 -1.35 7.04
CA GLU A 34 -0.42 -2.26 6.99
C GLU A 34 -0.16 -2.82 8.39
N SER A 35 0.10 -4.12 8.45
CA SER A 35 0.42 -4.86 9.67
C SER A 35 1.90 -4.71 10.09
N GLY A 36 2.76 -4.48 9.11
CA GLY A 36 4.18 -4.23 9.27
C GLY A 36 4.49 -2.85 9.84
N LYS A 37 5.74 -2.67 10.26
CA LYS A 37 6.25 -1.39 10.77
C LYS A 37 6.48 -0.36 9.66
N ALA A 38 6.60 -0.82 8.41
CA ALA A 38 6.85 0.02 7.25
C ALA A 38 6.15 -0.54 6.00
N ILE A 39 5.91 0.34 5.02
CA ILE A 39 5.48 -0.05 3.68
C ILE A 39 6.55 -0.91 3.01
N PHE A 40 6.15 -1.76 2.06
CA PHE A 40 7.03 -2.68 1.35
C PHE A 40 7.87 -3.61 2.25
N GLN A 41 7.55 -3.77 3.54
CA GLN A 41 8.37 -4.54 4.48
C GLN A 41 8.63 -5.98 4.00
N GLY A 42 7.62 -6.66 3.46
CA GLY A 42 7.79 -8.01 2.92
C GLY A 42 8.81 -8.06 1.78
N ILE A 43 8.89 -7.00 0.96
CA ILE A 43 9.91 -6.92 -0.08
C ILE A 43 11.27 -6.63 0.52
N ALA A 44 11.36 -5.61 1.37
CA ALA A 44 12.61 -5.19 2.00
C ALA A 44 13.28 -6.31 2.82
N ASN A 45 12.49 -7.16 3.46
CA ASN A 45 13.02 -8.17 4.40
C ASN A 45 13.19 -9.56 3.79
N THR A 46 12.58 -9.86 2.64
CA THR A 46 12.55 -11.23 2.09
C THR A 46 13.35 -11.39 0.81
N TYR A 47 13.55 -10.32 0.03
CA TYR A 47 14.35 -10.41 -1.19
C TYR A 47 15.82 -10.08 -0.94
N PRO A 48 16.76 -10.83 -1.56
CA PRO A 48 18.17 -10.50 -1.51
C PRO A 48 18.42 -9.08 -2.07
N GLU A 49 19.38 -8.37 -1.48
CA GLU A 49 19.86 -7.11 -2.02
C GLU A 49 20.30 -7.29 -3.48
N GLY A 50 19.98 -6.29 -4.32
CA GLY A 50 20.28 -6.32 -5.75
C GLY A 50 19.26 -7.05 -6.62
N LYS A 51 18.24 -7.71 -6.05
CA LYS A 51 17.12 -8.20 -6.85
C LYS A 51 16.20 -7.05 -7.24
N LEU A 52 15.96 -6.86 -8.54
CA LEU A 52 15.01 -5.88 -9.06
C LEU A 52 13.57 -6.36 -8.80
N VAL A 53 13.04 -6.06 -7.61
CA VAL A 53 11.65 -6.37 -7.23
C VAL A 53 10.75 -5.15 -7.40
N TYR A 54 11.34 -3.97 -7.46
CA TYR A 54 10.69 -2.69 -7.70
C TYR A 54 11.57 -1.89 -8.67
N ALA A 55 10.95 -1.28 -9.67
CA ALA A 55 11.56 -0.38 -10.66
C ALA A 55 10.88 0.99 -10.56
#